data_AF-A0A929BAJ2-F1
#
_entry.id   AF-A0A929BAJ2-F1
#
_cell.length_a   1.000
_cell.length_b   1.000
_cell.length_c   1.000
_cell.angle_alpha   90.00
_cell.angle_beta   90.00
_cell.angle_gamma   90.00
#
_symmetry.space_group_name_H-M   'P 1'
#
loop_
_entity.id
_entity.type
_entity.pdbx_description
1 polymer ?
#
loop_
_entity_poly.entity_id
_entity_poly.type
_entity_poly.pdbx_seq_one_letter_code
_entity_poly.pdbx_strand_id
1 'polypeptide(L)'
;MTLRETGAPGEHTEHPWWWNAVCYRVDVRSFADGDADGTGDLAGLRSRLGYLELLGVDAIVLAGAPGLDPTAEAFTRLLAEAHDTGIRVLLAMDLDPGRPDARAVLEGWLDHGIDGVHLDPRDDPSGTAAAVLADRPDALLIGSGSGRWQLEFNLDLAIADFAAESVRSAITGVLGKIGDRRAAWAMASRDTEQVRSDAALTPVRAMALVQLALPGAVCLRHGEELGLPGSRRVLMPWEGDQPPFGFSAADADWSAIPPQWAGSTVESQLEDPGSTLSLYRQAMELRANHPAFHGEEVEWFGAPEGCFAFRRVGSSLICALNTSAAPVPIPPGELLLSSRPLEGGRLAPGTAAWLA
;
A
#
# COMPACT_ATOMS: atom_id res chain seq x y z
N MET A 1 -15.70 7.84 17.18
CA MET A 1 -14.24 7.95 17.32
C MET A 1 -13.84 6.96 18.40
N THR A 2 -13.56 5.72 17.98
CA THR A 2 -13.20 4.63 18.88
C THR A 2 -11.71 4.45 18.70
N LEU A 3 -10.93 4.86 19.71
CA LEU A 3 -9.51 4.55 19.79
C LEU A 3 -9.36 3.02 19.67
N ARG A 4 -8.43 2.56 18.81
CA ARG A 4 -8.06 1.14 18.75
C ARG A 4 -7.64 0.72 20.16
N GLU A 5 -8.38 -0.18 20.79
CA GLU A 5 -7.90 -0.84 21.99
C GLU A 5 -6.63 -1.60 21.62
N THR A 6 -5.52 -1.24 22.27
CA THR A 6 -4.31 -2.05 22.26
C THR A 6 -4.67 -3.40 22.88
N GLY A 7 -4.93 -4.37 22.02
CA GLY A 7 -5.31 -5.71 22.43
C GLY A 7 -4.27 -6.30 23.38
N ALA A 8 -4.68 -6.58 24.62
CA ALA A 8 -3.95 -7.50 25.48
C ALA A 8 -3.92 -8.89 24.82
N PRO A 9 -2.83 -9.68 25.00
CA PRO A 9 -2.63 -10.92 24.26
C PRO A 9 -3.58 -12.01 24.77
N GLY A 10 -4.66 -12.25 24.03
CA GLY A 10 -5.60 -13.31 24.34
C GLY A 10 -6.70 -13.47 23.28
N GLU A 11 -6.40 -14.32 22.29
CA GLU A 11 -7.28 -15.21 21.50
C GLU A 11 -6.90 -15.21 20.01
N HIS A 12 -5.99 -16.13 19.65
CA HIS A 12 -5.59 -16.57 18.30
C HIS A 12 -5.30 -15.50 17.24
N THR A 13 -4.07 -14.97 17.23
CA THR A 13 -3.41 -14.70 15.95
C THR A 13 -2.48 -15.89 15.66
N GLU A 14 -2.96 -16.91 14.94
CA GLU A 14 -2.09 -17.97 14.38
C GLU A 14 -1.04 -17.39 13.41
N HIS A 15 -1.23 -16.15 12.99
CA HIS A 15 -0.44 -15.49 11.96
C HIS A 15 0.35 -14.28 12.50
N PRO A 16 1.51 -13.97 11.91
CA PRO A 16 2.29 -12.78 12.25
C PRO A 16 1.54 -11.49 11.85
N TRP A 17 1.91 -10.35 12.44
CA TRP A 17 1.25 -9.06 12.23
C TRP A 17 1.16 -8.64 10.75
N TRP A 18 2.14 -9.05 9.94
CA TRP A 18 2.25 -8.68 8.53
C TRP A 18 1.40 -9.52 7.58
N TRP A 19 0.66 -10.51 8.08
CA TRP A 19 -0.07 -11.51 7.27
C TRP A 19 -1.07 -10.93 6.27
N ASN A 20 -1.72 -9.82 6.62
CA ASN A 20 -2.64 -9.07 5.77
C ASN A 20 -2.36 -7.54 5.81
N ALA A 21 -1.17 -7.14 6.25
CA ALA A 21 -0.85 -5.76 6.56
C ALA A 21 -0.90 -4.82 5.36
N VAL A 22 -1.23 -3.55 5.61
CA VAL A 22 -1.09 -2.44 4.66
C VAL A 22 0.20 -1.69 4.96
N CYS A 23 1.20 -1.90 4.10
CA CYS A 23 2.49 -1.24 4.12
C CYS A 23 2.46 0.01 3.24
N TYR A 24 2.71 1.18 3.81
CA TYR A 24 2.67 2.47 3.13
C TYR A 24 4.08 2.98 2.83
N ARG A 25 4.49 2.92 1.57
CA ARG A 25 5.82 3.33 1.11
C ARG A 25 5.88 4.85 0.97
N VAL A 26 6.82 5.45 1.68
CA VAL A 26 7.06 6.90 1.74
C VAL A 26 8.42 7.20 1.12
N ASP A 27 8.47 8.01 0.05
CA ASP A 27 9.72 8.65 -0.38
C ASP A 27 9.88 9.94 0.43
N VAL A 28 10.74 9.90 1.45
CA VAL A 28 10.87 10.94 2.50
C VAL A 28 11.02 12.32 1.89
N ARG A 29 11.85 12.44 0.85
CA ARG A 29 12.15 13.71 0.15
C ARG A 29 10.98 14.32 -0.59
N SER A 30 9.86 13.62 -0.73
CA SER A 30 8.66 14.09 -1.40
C SER A 30 7.39 14.01 -0.56
N PHE A 31 7.53 13.67 0.73
CA PHE A 31 6.37 13.47 1.59
C PHE A 31 5.95 14.75 2.33
N ALA A 32 6.83 15.35 3.11
CA ALA A 32 6.57 16.63 3.77
C ALA A 32 7.90 17.26 4.17
N ASP A 33 8.02 18.56 3.93
CA ASP A 33 9.17 19.38 4.32
C ASP A 33 8.89 20.04 5.68
N GLY A 34 9.74 19.75 6.67
CA GLY A 34 9.61 20.21 8.05
C GLY A 34 10.51 21.40 8.40
N ASP A 35 11.50 21.73 7.56
CA ASP A 35 12.47 22.81 7.80
C ASP A 35 12.45 23.94 6.76
N ALA A 36 11.56 23.84 5.78
CA ALA A 36 11.33 24.79 4.70
C ALA A 36 12.53 24.95 3.74
N ASP A 37 13.30 23.88 3.50
CA ASP A 37 14.38 23.86 2.51
C ASP A 37 13.93 23.47 1.08
N GLY A 38 12.67 23.07 0.91
CA GLY A 38 12.08 22.62 -0.34
C GLY A 38 12.17 21.10 -0.57
N THR A 39 12.68 20.34 0.38
CA THR A 39 12.84 18.89 0.34
C THR A 39 12.21 18.24 1.56
N GLY A 40 11.53 17.11 1.36
CA GLY A 40 10.95 16.41 2.49
C GLY A 40 11.99 15.77 3.42
N ASP A 41 11.68 15.72 4.70
CA ASP A 41 12.59 15.26 5.76
C ASP A 41 11.85 14.43 6.84
N LEU A 42 12.59 13.93 7.83
CA LEU A 42 12.00 13.11 8.91
C LEU A 42 11.09 13.91 9.84
N ALA A 43 11.36 15.20 10.06
CA ALA A 43 10.50 16.05 10.88
C ALA A 43 9.15 16.30 10.19
N GLY A 44 9.17 16.54 8.88
CA GLY A 44 7.99 16.63 8.03
C GLY A 44 7.19 15.32 8.05
N LEU A 45 7.84 14.16 7.82
CA LEU A 45 7.17 12.85 7.95
C LEU A 45 6.55 12.63 9.33
N ARG A 46 7.32 12.90 10.40
CA ARG A 46 6.85 12.77 11.79
C ARG A 46 5.59 13.60 12.04
N SER A 47 5.54 14.83 11.52
CA SER A 47 4.37 15.72 11.66
C SER A 47 3.08 15.17 11.02
N ARG A 48 3.21 14.15 10.16
CA ARG A 48 2.11 13.52 9.41
C ARG A 48 1.83 12.08 9.84
N LEU A 49 2.44 11.58 10.92
CA LEU A 49 2.13 10.25 11.47
C LEU A 49 0.65 10.12 11.86
N GLY A 50 0.04 11.17 12.42
CA GLY A 50 -1.40 11.15 12.73
C GLY A 50 -2.30 11.00 11.50
N TYR A 51 -1.87 11.47 10.32
CA TYR A 51 -2.58 11.19 9.06
C TYR A 51 -2.47 9.72 8.67
N LEU A 52 -1.28 9.12 8.80
CA LEU A 52 -1.04 7.72 8.45
C LEU A 52 -1.79 6.76 9.40
N GLU A 53 -1.83 7.08 10.69
CA GLU A 53 -2.67 6.38 11.68
C GLU A 53 -4.15 6.45 11.28
N LEU A 54 -4.63 7.64 10.93
CA LEU A 54 -6.01 7.88 10.50
C LEU A 54 -6.36 7.21 9.16
N LEU A 55 -5.39 7.03 8.26
CA LEU A 55 -5.53 6.24 7.04
C LEU A 55 -5.67 4.75 7.37
N GLY A 56 -5.10 4.29 8.48
CA GLY A 56 -5.18 2.92 8.96
C GLY A 56 -4.06 2.02 8.46
N VAL A 57 -2.88 2.58 8.17
CA VAL A 57 -1.71 1.79 7.73
C VAL A 57 -1.11 1.02 8.91
N ASP A 58 -0.58 -0.17 8.65
CA ASP A 58 0.05 -1.00 9.69
C ASP A 58 1.55 -0.74 9.76
N ALA A 59 2.16 -0.35 8.64
CA ALA A 59 3.57 -0.08 8.55
C ALA A 59 3.88 1.04 7.56
N ILE A 60 4.96 1.79 7.81
CA ILE A 60 5.57 2.69 6.83
C ILE A 60 6.86 2.07 6.29
N VAL A 61 7.07 2.16 4.99
CA VAL A 61 8.32 1.74 4.34
C VAL A 61 9.08 2.99 3.90
N LEU A 62 10.12 3.34 4.65
CA LEU A 62 10.95 4.52 4.38
C LEU A 62 11.82 4.28 3.15
N ALA A 63 11.65 5.10 2.12
CA ALA A 63 12.43 5.11 0.90
C ALA A 63 12.98 6.52 0.63
N GLY A 64 13.97 6.62 -0.26
CA GLY A 64 14.41 7.92 -0.78
C GLY A 64 15.15 8.82 0.22
N ALA A 65 15.65 8.27 1.34
CA ALA A 65 16.44 8.99 2.34
C ALA A 65 17.92 8.57 2.33
N PRO A 66 18.71 8.96 1.32
CA PRO A 66 20.15 8.68 1.33
C PRO A 66 20.80 9.43 2.50
N GLY A 67 21.67 8.75 3.24
CA GLY A 67 22.34 9.31 4.42
C GLY A 67 21.52 9.25 5.71
N LEU A 68 20.42 8.50 5.74
CA LEU A 68 19.72 8.18 6.98
C LEU A 68 20.68 7.49 7.97
N ASP A 69 20.72 7.97 9.20
CA ASP A 69 21.57 7.45 10.27
C ASP A 69 20.66 6.88 11.38
N PRO A 70 20.77 5.58 11.72
CA PRO A 70 19.95 4.97 12.76
C PRO A 70 20.20 5.55 14.16
N THR A 71 21.35 6.22 14.37
CA THR A 71 21.72 6.85 15.64
C THR A 71 21.25 8.30 15.75
N ALA A 72 20.74 8.88 14.66
CA ALA A 72 20.29 10.27 14.66
C ALA A 72 19.04 10.44 15.53
N GLU A 73 19.04 11.47 16.38
CA GLU A 73 17.92 11.77 17.28
C GLU A 73 16.58 11.92 16.53
N ALA A 74 16.60 12.51 15.34
CA ALA A 74 15.41 12.65 14.50
C ALA A 74 14.80 11.29 14.10
N PHE A 75 15.66 10.30 13.81
CA PHE A 75 15.21 8.95 13.49
C PHE A 75 14.66 8.23 14.72
N THR A 76 15.36 8.31 15.86
CA THR A 76 14.89 7.74 17.13
C THR A 76 13.53 8.29 17.53
N ARG A 77 13.29 9.60 17.39
CA ARG A 77 12.00 10.22 17.69
C ARG A 77 10.89 9.78 16.73
N LEU A 78 11.19 9.71 15.42
CA LEU A 78 10.23 9.20 14.43
C LEU A 78 9.81 7.78 14.77
N LEU A 79 10.77 6.91 15.11
CA LEU A 79 10.51 5.52 15.45
C LEU A 79 9.62 5.39 16.69
N ALA A 80 9.98 6.10 17.77
CA ALA A 80 9.20 6.10 19.00
C ALA A 80 7.75 6.58 18.78
N GLU A 81 7.55 7.68 18.06
CA GLU A 81 6.21 8.21 17.78
C GLU A 81 5.40 7.31 16.85
N ALA A 82 6.04 6.68 15.85
CA ALA A 82 5.38 5.70 14.99
C ALA A 82 4.91 4.49 15.82
N HIS A 83 5.78 3.95 16.68
CA HIS A 83 5.45 2.83 17.56
C HIS A 83 4.36 3.16 18.58
N ASP A 84 4.34 4.38 19.14
CA ASP A 84 3.27 4.85 20.03
C ASP A 84 1.89 4.89 19.34
N THR A 85 1.86 5.13 18.02
CA THR A 85 0.64 5.03 17.19
C THR A 85 0.37 3.61 16.66
N GLY A 86 1.20 2.64 17.01
CA GLY A 86 1.10 1.24 16.56
C GLY A 86 1.64 0.98 15.14
N ILE A 87 2.19 1.99 14.47
CA ILE A 87 2.73 1.89 13.12
C ILE A 87 4.14 1.30 13.16
N ARG A 88 4.36 0.23 12.41
CA ARG A 88 5.69 -0.38 12.21
C ARG A 88 6.53 0.42 11.22
N VAL A 89 7.85 0.45 11.40
CA VAL A 89 8.77 1.19 10.53
C VAL A 89 9.70 0.21 9.83
N LEU A 90 9.61 0.15 8.51
CA LEU A 90 10.51 -0.60 7.65
C LEU A 90 11.44 0.33 6.89
N LEU A 91 12.61 -0.17 6.52
CA LEU A 91 13.56 0.55 5.68
C LEU A 91 13.67 -0.11 4.29
N ALA A 92 13.41 0.65 3.23
CA ALA A 92 13.75 0.23 1.88
C ALA A 92 15.25 0.47 1.64
N MET A 93 15.99 -0.59 1.30
CA MET A 93 17.42 -0.51 1.06
C MET A 93 17.86 -1.43 -0.06
N ASP A 94 18.90 -1.00 -0.77
CA ASP A 94 19.65 -1.85 -1.68
C ASP A 94 20.80 -2.48 -0.88
N LEU A 95 20.73 -3.81 -0.71
CA LEU A 95 21.72 -4.57 0.04
C LEU A 95 22.42 -5.53 -0.91
N ASP A 96 23.66 -5.22 -1.26
CA ASP A 96 24.55 -6.13 -1.96
C ASP A 96 25.00 -7.25 -1.00
N PRO A 97 24.58 -8.52 -1.22
CA PRO A 97 24.96 -9.63 -0.35
C PRO A 97 26.44 -9.99 -0.45
N GLY A 98 27.15 -9.57 -1.50
CA GLY A 98 28.59 -9.77 -1.66
C GLY A 98 29.44 -8.89 -0.74
N ARG A 99 28.84 -7.86 -0.13
CA ARG A 99 29.55 -6.99 0.81
C ARG A 99 29.87 -7.72 2.12
N PRO A 100 31.11 -7.61 2.63
CA PRO A 100 31.51 -8.28 3.88
C PRO A 100 30.78 -7.74 5.11
N ASP A 101 30.23 -6.53 5.05
CA ASP A 101 29.50 -5.87 6.12
C ASP A 101 27.97 -5.96 5.99
N ALA A 102 27.43 -6.64 4.97
CA ALA A 102 25.98 -6.68 4.71
C ALA A 102 25.16 -7.15 5.91
N ARG A 103 25.64 -8.19 6.61
CA ARG A 103 25.03 -8.71 7.83
C ARG A 103 25.02 -7.66 8.95
N ALA A 104 26.16 -7.04 9.20
CA ALA A 104 26.32 -6.04 10.26
C ALA A 104 25.48 -4.79 10.01
N VAL A 105 25.31 -4.39 8.75
CA VAL A 105 24.41 -3.28 8.38
C VAL A 105 22.96 -3.62 8.75
N LEU A 106 22.46 -4.80 8.35
CA LEU A 106 21.10 -5.23 8.70
C LEU A 106 20.90 -5.35 10.21
N GLU A 107 21.85 -5.97 10.91
CA GLU A 107 21.81 -6.09 12.37
C GLU A 107 21.78 -4.72 13.04
N GLY A 108 22.64 -3.80 12.60
CA GLY A 108 22.68 -2.44 13.12
C GLY A 108 21.34 -1.74 13.02
N TRP A 109 20.67 -1.77 11.87
CA TRP A 109 19.35 -1.14 11.73
C TRP A 109 18.29 -1.78 12.63
N LEU A 110 18.21 -3.11 12.65
CA LEU A 110 17.24 -3.84 13.45
C LEU A 110 17.48 -3.66 14.96
N ASP A 111 18.74 -3.57 15.40
CA ASP A 111 19.10 -3.27 16.80
C ASP A 111 18.74 -1.83 17.21
N HIS A 112 18.58 -0.92 16.24
CA HIS A 112 18.05 0.42 16.47
C HIS A 112 16.52 0.49 16.35
N GLY A 113 15.86 -0.67 16.22
CA GLY A 113 14.43 -0.82 16.45
C GLY A 113 13.53 -0.71 15.21
N ILE A 114 14.07 -0.71 13.98
CA ILE A 114 13.19 -0.89 12.82
C ILE A 114 12.55 -2.28 12.84
N ASP A 115 11.35 -2.39 12.30
CA ASP A 115 10.53 -3.60 12.32
C ASP A 115 10.75 -4.49 11.09
N GLY A 116 11.64 -4.10 10.19
CA GLY A 116 11.90 -4.88 8.99
C GLY A 116 12.54 -4.10 7.86
N VAL A 117 12.78 -4.80 6.75
CA VAL A 117 13.39 -4.23 5.56
C VAL A 117 12.65 -4.63 4.29
N HIS A 118 12.64 -3.72 3.32
CA HIS A 118 12.21 -4.00 1.96
C HIS A 118 13.44 -3.97 1.07
N LEU A 119 13.85 -5.14 0.58
CA LEU A 119 14.99 -5.29 -0.32
C LEU A 119 14.49 -5.37 -1.77
N ASP A 120 15.09 -4.60 -2.66
CA ASP A 120 14.87 -4.69 -4.11
C ASP A 120 16.22 -4.90 -4.82
N PRO A 121 16.84 -6.08 -4.62
CA PRO A 121 18.26 -6.23 -4.83
C PRO A 121 18.56 -6.76 -6.24
N ARG A 122 19.73 -6.38 -6.79
CA ARG A 122 20.20 -6.89 -8.09
C ARG A 122 20.63 -8.36 -8.01
N ASP A 123 21.28 -8.72 -6.91
CA ASP A 123 21.66 -10.08 -6.54
C ASP A 123 20.73 -10.57 -5.42
N ASP A 124 20.74 -11.85 -5.03
CA ASP A 124 19.82 -12.39 -4.01
C ASP A 124 20.42 -12.37 -2.58
N PRO A 125 20.05 -11.40 -1.70
CA PRO A 125 20.46 -11.35 -0.30
C PRO A 125 19.52 -12.11 0.64
N SER A 126 18.51 -12.83 0.14
CA SER A 126 17.48 -13.43 0.99
C SER A 126 18.07 -14.39 2.03
N GLY A 127 19.14 -15.12 1.70
CA GLY A 127 19.84 -15.97 2.67
C GLY A 127 20.50 -15.18 3.82
N THR A 128 21.17 -14.07 3.50
CA THR A 128 21.80 -13.18 4.50
C THR A 128 20.73 -12.54 5.39
N ALA A 129 19.67 -12.00 4.78
CA ALA A 129 18.57 -11.38 5.51
C ALA A 129 17.83 -12.38 6.40
N ALA A 130 17.48 -13.56 5.88
CA ALA A 130 16.83 -14.61 6.65
C ALA A 130 17.68 -15.07 7.85
N ALA A 131 19.00 -15.16 7.70
CA ALA A 131 19.91 -15.50 8.79
C ALA A 131 20.00 -14.41 9.88
N VAL A 132 19.74 -13.15 9.54
CA VAL A 132 19.69 -12.03 10.50
C VAL A 132 18.33 -11.97 11.21
N LEU A 133 17.25 -12.33 10.50
CA LEU A 133 15.89 -12.30 11.03
C LEU A 133 15.51 -13.58 11.78
N ALA A 134 16.31 -14.65 11.72
CA ALA A 134 16.01 -15.94 12.35
C ALA A 134 15.69 -15.84 13.86
N ASP A 135 16.37 -14.93 14.56
CA ASP A 135 16.17 -14.67 16.00
C ASP A 135 15.26 -13.45 16.27
N ARG A 136 14.58 -12.92 15.23
CA ARG A 136 13.72 -11.73 15.28
C ARG A 136 12.38 -12.05 14.61
N PRO A 137 11.49 -12.85 15.23
CA PRO A 137 10.27 -13.36 14.60
C PRO A 137 9.26 -12.27 14.21
N ASP A 138 9.31 -11.12 14.87
CA ASP A 138 8.45 -9.97 14.58
C ASP A 138 8.98 -9.07 13.45
N ALA A 139 10.23 -9.28 13.02
CA ALA A 139 10.81 -8.54 11.92
C ALA A 139 10.28 -9.02 10.57
N LEU A 140 10.02 -8.07 9.67
CA LEU A 140 9.47 -8.31 8.35
C LEU A 140 10.52 -8.16 7.24
N LEU A 141 10.59 -9.14 6.36
CA LEU A 141 11.36 -9.10 5.12
C LEU A 141 10.44 -9.10 3.91
N ILE A 142 10.40 -7.96 3.22
CA ILE A 142 9.77 -7.80 1.91
C ILE A 142 10.87 -7.87 0.86
N GLY A 143 10.66 -8.65 -0.20
CA GLY A 143 11.58 -8.63 -1.34
C GLY A 143 10.98 -9.12 -2.65
N SER A 144 11.70 -8.88 -3.74
CA SER A 144 11.34 -9.23 -5.11
C SER A 144 12.37 -10.21 -5.71
N GLY A 145 12.08 -10.77 -6.89
CA GLY A 145 13.04 -11.64 -7.59
C GLY A 145 13.07 -13.10 -7.12
N SER A 146 14.21 -13.79 -7.29
CA SER A 146 14.31 -15.24 -7.07
C SER A 146 14.55 -15.67 -5.62
N GLY A 147 14.73 -14.71 -4.71
CA GLY A 147 14.99 -14.97 -3.30
C GLY A 147 13.80 -15.57 -2.56
N ARG A 148 14.05 -16.09 -1.35
CA ARG A 148 13.01 -16.58 -0.46
C ARG A 148 12.62 -15.49 0.54
N TRP A 149 11.50 -14.82 0.27
CA TRP A 149 11.00 -13.71 1.07
C TRP A 149 9.84 -14.14 1.99
N GLN A 150 9.63 -13.43 3.11
CA GLN A 150 8.39 -13.59 3.91
C GLN A 150 7.20 -13.02 3.14
N LEU A 151 7.40 -11.83 2.55
CA LEU A 151 6.48 -11.20 1.61
C LEU A 151 7.14 -11.00 0.24
N GLU A 152 6.55 -11.59 -0.79
CA GLU A 152 6.97 -11.47 -2.18
C GLU A 152 6.34 -10.22 -2.82
N PHE A 153 7.13 -9.15 -2.91
CA PHE A 153 6.75 -7.91 -3.59
C PHE A 153 6.58 -8.15 -5.09
N ASN A 154 5.47 -7.69 -5.65
CA ASN A 154 5.15 -7.85 -7.06
C ASN A 154 4.44 -6.62 -7.64
N LEU A 155 4.67 -6.40 -8.94
CA LEU A 155 4.10 -5.30 -9.73
C LEU A 155 3.20 -5.80 -10.87
N ASP A 156 2.86 -7.09 -10.90
CA ASP A 156 2.04 -7.69 -11.96
C ASP A 156 0.69 -6.96 -12.09
N LEU A 157 0.09 -6.53 -10.97
CA LEU A 157 -1.12 -5.70 -10.98
C LEU A 157 -0.90 -4.27 -11.48
N ALA A 158 0.29 -3.70 -11.29
CA ALA A 158 0.63 -2.35 -11.78
C ALA A 158 0.72 -2.34 -13.31
N ILE A 159 1.29 -3.41 -13.89
CA ILE A 159 1.57 -3.52 -15.33
C ILE A 159 0.35 -4.06 -16.10
N ALA A 160 -0.55 -4.81 -15.45
CA ALA A 160 -1.72 -5.36 -16.10
C ALA A 160 -2.66 -4.27 -16.66
N ASP A 161 -2.99 -4.41 -17.94
CA ASP A 161 -4.06 -3.63 -18.59
C ASP A 161 -5.36 -3.72 -17.79
N PHE A 162 -6.18 -2.66 -17.87
CA PHE A 162 -7.50 -2.64 -17.23
C PHE A 162 -8.53 -3.46 -18.05
N ALA A 163 -8.29 -4.76 -18.12
CA ALA A 163 -9.15 -5.76 -18.74
C ALA A 163 -9.26 -6.98 -17.81
N ALA A 164 -10.47 -7.52 -17.64
CA ALA A 164 -10.74 -8.58 -16.69
C ALA A 164 -9.80 -9.80 -16.84
N GLU A 165 -9.52 -10.24 -18.06
CA GLU A 165 -8.61 -11.36 -18.32
C GLU A 165 -7.15 -11.03 -17.97
N SER A 166 -6.69 -9.81 -18.29
CA SER A 166 -5.33 -9.35 -17.98
C SER A 166 -5.09 -9.29 -16.46
N VAL A 167 -6.02 -8.66 -15.73
CA VAL A 167 -5.96 -8.57 -14.26
C VAL A 167 -6.06 -9.95 -13.61
N ARG A 168 -6.96 -10.82 -14.09
CA ARG A 168 -7.08 -12.21 -13.61
C ARG A 168 -5.79 -13.01 -13.84
N SER A 169 -5.17 -12.85 -15.01
CA SER A 169 -3.90 -13.50 -15.35
C SER A 169 -2.77 -13.05 -14.44
N ALA A 170 -2.67 -11.75 -14.16
CA ALA A 170 -1.69 -11.20 -13.22
C ALA A 170 -1.86 -11.80 -11.80
N ILE A 171 -3.09 -11.80 -11.26
CA ILE A 171 -3.38 -12.37 -9.94
C ILE A 171 -3.03 -13.86 -9.89
N THR A 172 -3.51 -14.62 -10.88
CA THR A 172 -3.28 -16.08 -10.95
C THR A 172 -1.80 -16.39 -11.10
N GLY A 173 -1.08 -15.59 -11.89
CA GLY A 173 0.35 -15.74 -12.13
C GLY A 173 1.17 -15.51 -10.86
N VAL A 174 0.85 -14.50 -10.06
CA VAL A 174 1.52 -14.25 -8.77
C VAL A 174 1.22 -15.38 -7.80
N LEU A 175 -0.07 -15.70 -7.56
CA LEU A 175 -0.47 -16.74 -6.62
C LEU A 175 0.12 -18.12 -6.97
N GLY A 176 0.21 -18.46 -8.25
CA GLY A 176 0.80 -19.72 -8.70
C GLY A 176 2.32 -19.80 -8.53
N LYS A 177 3.03 -18.67 -8.47
CA LYS A 177 4.50 -18.62 -8.31
C LYS A 177 4.95 -18.63 -6.85
N ILE A 178 4.18 -17.99 -5.96
CA ILE A 178 4.61 -17.75 -4.58
C ILE A 178 4.47 -18.99 -3.68
N GLY A 179 3.63 -19.96 -4.03
CA GLY A 179 3.41 -21.18 -3.23
C GLY A 179 2.88 -20.84 -1.84
N ASP A 180 3.52 -21.39 -0.80
CA ASP A 180 3.15 -21.13 0.61
C ASP A 180 3.62 -19.75 1.13
N ARG A 181 4.35 -18.98 0.31
CA ARG A 181 4.75 -17.59 0.63
C ARG A 181 3.57 -16.65 0.44
N ARG A 182 3.68 -15.42 0.95
CA ARG A 182 2.63 -14.41 0.80
C ARG A 182 3.03 -13.30 -0.15
N ALA A 183 2.04 -12.81 -0.90
CA ALA A 183 2.23 -11.67 -1.78
C ALA A 183 2.26 -10.36 -0.97
N ALA A 184 3.08 -9.42 -1.43
CA ALA A 184 2.95 -7.99 -1.16
C ALA A 184 2.53 -7.30 -2.46
N TRP A 185 1.23 -7.06 -2.61
CA TRP A 185 0.64 -6.52 -3.83
C TRP A 185 0.88 -5.02 -3.95
N ALA A 186 1.47 -4.56 -5.05
CA ALA A 186 1.64 -3.15 -5.37
C ALA A 186 0.98 -2.77 -6.71
N MET A 187 0.46 -1.54 -6.77
CA MET A 187 -0.08 -0.97 -8.01
C MET A 187 0.83 0.10 -8.63
N ALA A 188 1.93 0.47 -7.96
CA ALA A 188 2.88 1.43 -8.47
C ALA A 188 4.30 1.21 -7.93
N SER A 189 5.30 1.61 -8.72
CA SER A 189 6.68 1.81 -8.28
C SER A 189 7.27 3.07 -8.94
N ARG A 190 8.51 3.44 -8.60
CA ARG A 190 9.21 4.55 -9.29
C ARG A 190 9.50 4.25 -10.76
N ASP A 191 9.54 2.97 -11.12
CA ASP A 191 9.99 2.51 -12.42
C ASP A 191 8.83 1.97 -13.28
N THR A 192 7.59 1.98 -12.78
CA THR A 192 6.41 1.62 -13.58
C THR A 192 6.09 2.75 -14.55
N GLU A 193 6.44 2.61 -15.83
CA GLU A 193 6.10 3.58 -16.88
C GLU A 193 4.61 3.55 -17.26
N GLN A 194 3.96 2.41 -17.06
CA GLN A 194 2.57 2.18 -17.43
C GLN A 194 1.66 2.48 -16.26
N VAL A 195 1.13 3.69 -16.22
CA VAL A 195 -0.03 3.99 -15.38
C VAL A 195 -1.25 3.82 -16.24
N ARG A 196 -2.14 2.91 -15.84
CA ARG A 196 -3.52 2.85 -16.36
C ARG A 196 -4.00 4.28 -16.49
N SER A 197 -4.28 4.74 -17.71
CA SER A 197 -4.39 6.16 -18.06
C SER A 197 -4.89 6.99 -16.88
N ASP A 198 -3.96 7.69 -16.22
CA ASP A 198 -4.19 8.50 -15.00
C ASP A 198 -5.32 9.55 -15.17
N ALA A 199 -5.78 9.73 -16.41
CA ALA A 199 -6.92 10.55 -16.77
C ALA A 199 -8.28 9.99 -16.29
N ALA A 200 -8.39 8.73 -15.85
CA ALA A 200 -9.65 8.16 -15.37
C ALA A 200 -9.53 7.62 -13.93
N LEU A 201 -10.07 8.36 -12.97
CA LEU A 201 -10.19 7.96 -11.56
C LEU A 201 -10.98 6.64 -11.36
N THR A 202 -11.78 6.25 -12.36
CA THR A 202 -12.66 5.08 -12.34
C THR A 202 -11.87 3.75 -12.26
N PRO A 203 -11.01 3.40 -13.24
CA PRO A 203 -10.12 2.24 -13.13
C PRO A 203 -9.25 2.22 -11.88
N VAL A 204 -8.73 3.38 -11.46
CA VAL A 204 -7.87 3.49 -10.26
C VAL A 204 -8.62 3.03 -9.02
N ARG A 205 -9.82 3.58 -8.78
CA ARG A 205 -10.67 3.21 -7.64
C ARG A 205 -11.11 1.75 -7.68
N ALA A 206 -11.42 1.22 -8.88
CA ALA A 206 -11.78 -0.18 -9.02
C ALA A 206 -10.61 -1.11 -8.66
N MET A 207 -9.41 -0.78 -9.10
CA MET A 207 -8.22 -1.59 -8.83
C MET A 207 -7.74 -1.50 -7.38
N ALA A 208 -7.96 -0.38 -6.70
CA ALA A 208 -7.78 -0.27 -5.26
C ALA A 208 -8.59 -1.34 -4.50
N LEU A 209 -9.88 -1.51 -4.86
CA LEU A 209 -10.71 -2.56 -4.25
C LEU A 209 -10.29 -3.97 -4.67
N VAL A 210 -9.83 -4.18 -5.91
CA VAL A 210 -9.30 -5.48 -6.32
C VAL A 210 -8.06 -5.83 -5.50
N GLN A 211 -7.09 -4.92 -5.38
CA GLN A 211 -5.86 -5.11 -4.61
C GLN A 211 -6.16 -5.38 -3.13
N LEU A 212 -7.01 -4.54 -2.50
CA LEU A 212 -7.37 -4.66 -1.10
C LEU A 212 -8.29 -5.85 -0.79
N ALA A 213 -8.82 -6.56 -1.80
CA ALA A 213 -9.52 -7.84 -1.61
C ALA A 213 -8.59 -9.06 -1.60
N LEU A 214 -7.38 -8.95 -2.15
CA LEU A 214 -6.50 -10.11 -2.30
C LEU A 214 -5.91 -10.58 -0.95
N PRO A 215 -5.62 -11.88 -0.81
CA PRO A 215 -4.90 -12.39 0.36
C PRO A 215 -3.44 -11.92 0.36
N GLY A 216 -2.85 -11.71 1.55
CA GLY A 216 -1.47 -11.24 1.71
C GLY A 216 -1.38 -9.75 2.07
N ALA A 217 -0.17 -9.20 2.04
CA ALA A 217 0.04 -7.79 2.34
C ALA A 217 -0.26 -6.91 1.12
N VAL A 218 -0.56 -5.64 1.38
CA VAL A 218 -0.73 -4.61 0.35
C VAL A 218 0.35 -3.55 0.54
N CYS A 219 1.05 -3.21 -0.53
CA CYS A 219 2.01 -2.10 -0.55
C CYS A 219 1.40 -0.93 -1.32
N LEU A 220 1.07 0.14 -0.61
CA LEU A 220 0.61 1.40 -1.17
C LEU A 220 1.78 2.38 -1.25
N ARG A 221 1.90 3.12 -2.34
CA ARG A 221 2.78 4.29 -2.42
C ARG A 221 2.01 5.55 -2.05
N HIS A 222 2.69 6.48 -1.38
CA HIS A 222 2.08 7.76 -1.07
C HIS A 222 1.53 8.50 -2.30
N GLY A 223 0.29 8.98 -2.18
CA GLY A 223 -0.47 9.65 -3.23
C GLY A 223 -1.47 8.72 -3.95
N GLU A 224 -1.29 7.39 -3.91
CA GLU A 224 -2.25 6.45 -4.50
C GLU A 224 -3.64 6.60 -3.86
N GLU A 225 -3.70 6.84 -2.55
CA GLU A 225 -4.92 7.04 -1.79
C GLU A 225 -5.67 8.31 -2.18
N LEU A 226 -4.98 9.26 -2.80
CA LEU A 226 -5.55 10.50 -3.34
C LEU A 226 -5.91 10.38 -4.82
N GLY A 227 -5.61 9.24 -5.45
CA GLY A 227 -5.77 9.00 -6.89
C GLY A 227 -4.69 9.69 -7.74
N LEU A 228 -3.52 9.99 -7.15
CA LEU A 228 -2.38 10.58 -7.86
C LEU A 228 -1.56 9.50 -8.59
N PRO A 229 -0.85 9.88 -9.67
CA PRO A 229 -0.06 8.93 -10.45
C PRO A 229 1.11 8.35 -9.64
N GLY A 230 1.09 7.03 -9.43
CA GLY A 230 2.13 6.35 -8.66
C GLY A 230 3.48 6.17 -9.37
N SER A 231 3.57 6.46 -10.68
CA SER A 231 4.79 6.30 -11.50
C SER A 231 5.78 7.46 -11.42
N ARG A 232 5.37 8.61 -10.89
CA ARG A 232 6.20 9.82 -10.84
C ARG A 232 6.52 10.17 -9.39
N ARG A 233 7.48 11.08 -9.20
CA ARG A 233 7.69 11.69 -7.90
C ARG A 233 6.47 12.58 -7.60
N VAL A 234 5.68 12.17 -6.62
CA VAL A 234 4.55 12.94 -6.11
C VAL A 234 5.03 13.74 -4.92
N LEU A 235 5.09 15.06 -5.03
CA LEU A 235 5.17 15.93 -3.85
C LEU A 235 3.78 15.91 -3.22
N MET A 236 3.64 15.34 -2.02
CA MET A 236 2.32 15.11 -1.42
C MET A 236 1.55 16.43 -1.28
N PRO A 237 0.35 16.52 -1.87
CA PRO A 237 -0.50 17.69 -1.69
C PRO A 237 -1.32 17.55 -0.40
N TRP A 238 -0.94 18.30 0.61
CA TRP A 238 -1.60 18.30 1.91
C TRP A 238 -2.84 19.19 1.93
N GLU A 239 -2.74 20.42 1.42
CA GLU A 239 -3.77 21.44 1.60
C GLU A 239 -3.66 22.57 0.56
N GLY A 240 -4.68 23.43 0.50
CA GLY A 240 -4.69 24.62 -0.34
C GLY A 240 -5.06 24.37 -1.81
N ASP A 241 -5.12 25.46 -2.57
CA ASP A 241 -5.61 25.48 -3.95
C ASP A 241 -4.52 25.78 -5.00
N GLN A 242 -3.27 26.03 -4.57
CA GLN A 242 -2.12 26.28 -5.43
C GLN A 242 -0.89 25.45 -5.01
N PRO A 243 0.00 25.10 -5.95
CA PRO A 243 1.31 24.55 -5.64
C PRO A 243 2.09 25.40 -4.60
N PRO A 244 2.82 24.79 -3.66
CA PRO A 244 3.12 23.36 -3.57
C PRO A 244 2.12 22.55 -2.73
N PHE A 245 0.90 23.06 -2.54
CA PHE A 245 -0.18 22.38 -1.81
C PHE A 245 0.21 21.98 -0.37
N GLY A 246 0.88 22.88 0.35
CA GLY A 246 1.31 22.63 1.73
C GLY A 246 2.43 21.59 1.88
N PHE A 247 3.08 21.17 0.78
CA PHE A 247 4.27 20.30 0.85
C PHE A 247 5.45 20.96 1.56
N SER A 248 5.71 22.25 1.27
CA SER A 248 6.85 23.03 1.77
C SER A 248 6.48 24.50 1.90
N ALA A 249 7.12 25.20 2.83
CA ALA A 249 7.04 26.66 2.99
C ALA A 249 8.22 27.40 2.31
N ALA A 250 9.10 26.69 1.60
CA ALA A 250 10.25 27.29 0.92
C ALA A 250 9.81 28.21 -0.22
N ASP A 251 10.52 29.34 -0.36
CA ASP A 251 10.41 30.23 -1.53
C ASP A 251 11.20 29.62 -2.70
N ALA A 252 10.52 28.79 -3.49
CA ALA A 252 11.07 28.04 -4.61
C ALA A 252 10.11 27.99 -5.81
N ASP A 253 10.61 27.57 -6.97
CA ASP A 253 9.78 27.36 -8.15
C ASP A 253 9.06 26.00 -8.10
N TRP A 254 7.75 26.05 -7.92
CA TRP A 254 6.86 24.89 -7.84
C TRP A 254 6.04 24.66 -9.12
N SER A 255 6.38 25.33 -10.22
CA SER A 255 5.62 25.31 -11.48
C SER A 255 5.52 23.92 -12.14
N ALA A 256 6.38 22.98 -11.75
CA ALA A 256 6.31 21.59 -12.18
C ALA A 256 5.15 20.79 -11.55
N ILE A 257 4.60 21.25 -10.43
CA ILE A 257 3.45 20.62 -9.79
C ILE A 257 2.18 21.06 -10.54
N PRO A 258 1.37 20.13 -11.05
CA PRO A 258 0.19 20.51 -11.83
C PRO A 258 -0.88 21.20 -10.95
N PRO A 259 -1.40 22.38 -11.34
CA PRO A 259 -2.38 23.12 -10.54
C PRO A 259 -3.71 22.38 -10.38
N GLN A 260 -4.04 21.44 -11.27
CA GLN A 260 -5.24 20.60 -11.16
C GLN A 260 -5.25 19.65 -9.95
N TRP A 261 -4.12 19.51 -9.23
CA TRP A 261 -4.06 18.70 -8.01
C TRP A 261 -4.78 19.33 -6.80
N ALA A 262 -5.32 20.55 -6.92
CA ALA A 262 -6.13 21.17 -5.87
C ALA A 262 -7.28 20.28 -5.37
N GLY A 263 -7.93 19.52 -6.27
CA GLY A 263 -8.98 18.55 -5.91
C GLY A 263 -8.45 17.18 -5.45
N SER A 264 -7.14 17.02 -5.40
CA SER A 264 -6.44 15.81 -4.96
C SER A 264 -5.69 16.03 -3.64
N THR A 265 -5.82 17.19 -3.00
CA THR A 265 -5.18 17.44 -1.69
C THR A 265 -5.84 16.60 -0.60
N VAL A 266 -5.08 16.25 0.44
CA VAL A 266 -5.63 15.58 1.63
C VAL A 266 -6.79 16.39 2.19
N GLU A 267 -6.63 17.70 2.38
CA GLU A 267 -7.67 18.63 2.85
C GLU A 267 -8.96 18.52 2.03
N SER A 268 -8.86 18.57 0.69
CA SER A 268 -10.04 18.53 -0.18
C SER A 268 -10.82 17.21 -0.13
N GLN A 269 -10.13 16.09 0.13
CA GLN A 269 -10.74 14.76 0.11
C GLN A 269 -11.16 14.24 1.49
N LEU A 270 -10.60 14.79 2.57
CA LEU A 270 -10.76 14.26 3.93
C LEU A 270 -12.20 14.25 4.42
N GLU A 271 -12.98 15.28 4.05
CA GLU A 271 -14.38 15.42 4.44
C GLU A 271 -15.37 15.00 3.34
N ASP A 272 -14.90 14.66 2.14
CA ASP A 272 -15.74 14.19 1.05
C ASP A 272 -15.94 12.67 1.14
N PRO A 273 -17.15 12.16 1.48
CA PRO A 273 -17.40 10.72 1.58
C PRO A 273 -17.32 10.00 0.22
N GLY A 274 -17.40 10.74 -0.89
CA GLY A 274 -17.26 10.22 -2.25
C GLY A 274 -15.82 10.17 -2.75
N SER A 275 -14.85 10.70 -2.01
CA SER A 275 -13.46 10.84 -2.45
C SER A 275 -12.72 9.51 -2.58
N THR A 276 -11.56 9.53 -3.24
CA THR A 276 -10.67 8.36 -3.32
C THR A 276 -10.10 8.04 -1.94
N LEU A 277 -9.73 9.05 -1.15
CA LEU A 277 -9.26 8.89 0.22
C LEU A 277 -10.31 8.17 1.09
N SER A 278 -11.58 8.61 1.02
CA SER A 278 -12.69 7.98 1.75
C SER A 278 -12.91 6.53 1.33
N LEU A 279 -12.71 6.20 0.04
CA LEU A 279 -12.77 4.83 -0.45
C LEU A 279 -11.66 3.96 0.15
N TYR A 280 -10.40 4.42 0.13
CA TYR A 280 -9.27 3.68 0.71
C TYR A 280 -9.44 3.45 2.20
N ARG A 281 -9.85 4.47 2.95
CA ARG A 281 -10.08 4.36 4.41
C ARG A 281 -11.14 3.32 4.74
N GLN A 282 -12.29 3.37 4.08
CA GLN A 282 -13.35 2.37 4.26
C GLN A 282 -12.90 0.97 3.85
N ALA A 283 -12.16 0.86 2.74
CA ALA A 283 -11.67 -0.41 2.23
C ALA A 283 -10.66 -1.07 3.18
N MET A 284 -9.73 -0.28 3.73
CA MET A 284 -8.73 -0.74 4.69
C MET A 284 -9.37 -1.09 6.05
N GLU A 285 -10.34 -0.32 6.51
CA GLU A 285 -11.08 -0.62 7.74
C GLU A 285 -11.87 -1.92 7.62
N LEU A 286 -12.58 -2.14 6.50
CA LEU A 286 -13.28 -3.40 6.23
C LEU A 286 -12.31 -4.56 6.13
N ARG A 287 -11.18 -4.39 5.42
CA ARG A 287 -10.15 -5.42 5.30
C ARG A 287 -9.60 -5.84 6.67
N ALA A 288 -9.38 -4.87 7.57
CA ALA A 288 -8.82 -5.13 8.89
C ALA A 288 -9.81 -5.80 9.84
N ASN A 289 -11.10 -5.46 9.77
CA ASN A 289 -12.07 -5.81 10.82
C ASN A 289 -13.15 -6.81 10.39
N HIS A 290 -13.39 -7.00 9.08
CA HIS A 290 -14.51 -7.80 8.60
C HIS A 290 -14.08 -9.27 8.34
N PRO A 291 -14.75 -10.28 8.94
CA PRO A 291 -14.38 -11.70 8.80
C PRO A 291 -14.34 -12.23 7.36
N ALA A 292 -15.05 -11.58 6.44
CA ALA A 292 -15.01 -11.91 5.02
C ALA A 292 -13.59 -11.83 4.43
N PHE A 293 -12.66 -11.08 5.03
CA PHE A 293 -11.27 -10.96 4.56
C PHE A 293 -10.32 -12.00 5.16
N HIS A 294 -10.80 -13.01 5.89
CA HIS A 294 -9.93 -14.00 6.53
C HIS A 294 -9.50 -15.14 5.60
N GLY A 295 -10.23 -15.38 4.49
CA GLY A 295 -9.94 -16.52 3.61
C GLY A 295 -8.58 -16.40 2.90
N GLU A 296 -7.87 -17.49 2.66
CA GLU A 296 -6.44 -17.38 2.27
C GLU A 296 -6.17 -17.57 0.78
N GLU A 297 -7.12 -18.19 0.08
CA GLU A 297 -6.97 -18.52 -1.34
C GLU A 297 -8.02 -17.79 -2.19
N VAL A 298 -7.72 -17.63 -3.47
CA VAL A 298 -8.61 -17.02 -4.46
C VAL A 298 -9.24 -18.11 -5.32
N GLU A 299 -10.56 -18.16 -5.35
CA GLU A 299 -11.31 -19.04 -6.24
C GLU A 299 -12.19 -18.23 -7.20
N TRP A 300 -12.05 -18.50 -8.50
CA TRP A 300 -12.74 -17.78 -9.57
C TRP A 300 -14.12 -18.38 -9.87
N PHE A 301 -15.09 -17.53 -10.20
CA PHE A 301 -16.42 -17.94 -10.69
C PHE A 301 -16.69 -17.52 -12.12
N GLY A 302 -17.77 -18.05 -12.68
CA GLY A 302 -18.32 -17.55 -13.94
C GLY A 302 -18.78 -16.09 -13.80
N ALA A 303 -18.37 -15.25 -14.75
CA ALA A 303 -18.76 -13.85 -14.85
C ALA A 303 -19.11 -13.53 -16.31
N PRO A 304 -19.89 -12.45 -16.56
CA PRO A 304 -20.11 -11.95 -17.92
C PRO A 304 -18.80 -11.63 -18.64
N GLU A 305 -18.86 -11.55 -19.97
CA GLU A 305 -17.71 -11.14 -20.79
C GLU A 305 -17.18 -9.76 -20.34
N GLY A 306 -15.85 -9.61 -20.27
CA GLY A 306 -15.21 -8.39 -19.78
C GLY A 306 -15.37 -8.17 -18.26
N CYS A 307 -15.75 -9.20 -17.49
CA CYS A 307 -15.84 -9.14 -16.04
C CYS A 307 -15.12 -10.33 -15.39
N PHE A 308 -14.80 -10.21 -14.10
CA PHE A 308 -14.48 -11.36 -13.26
C PHE A 308 -15.14 -11.25 -11.90
N ALA A 309 -15.27 -12.38 -11.22
CA ALA A 309 -15.51 -12.43 -9.78
C ALA A 309 -14.66 -13.54 -9.15
N PHE A 310 -14.15 -13.30 -7.95
CA PHE A 310 -13.50 -14.32 -7.13
C PHE A 310 -13.99 -14.27 -5.68
N ARG A 311 -13.88 -15.38 -4.96
CA ARG A 311 -14.05 -15.43 -3.51
C ARG A 311 -12.74 -15.68 -2.79
N ARG A 312 -12.68 -15.27 -1.53
CA ARG A 312 -11.65 -15.74 -0.59
C ARG A 312 -12.09 -17.05 0.07
N VAL A 313 -11.45 -18.16 -0.27
CA VAL A 313 -11.79 -19.51 0.24
C VAL A 313 -11.72 -19.54 1.76
N GLY A 314 -12.72 -20.13 2.41
CA GLY A 314 -12.83 -20.14 3.88
C GLY A 314 -13.48 -18.90 4.49
N SER A 315 -13.99 -17.98 3.65
CA SER A 315 -14.71 -16.78 4.07
C SER A 315 -15.85 -16.44 3.11
N SER A 316 -16.61 -15.37 3.38
CA SER A 316 -17.73 -14.95 2.54
C SER A 316 -17.39 -13.90 1.48
N LEU A 317 -16.18 -13.32 1.48
CA LEU A 317 -15.88 -12.21 0.55
C LEU A 317 -15.95 -12.67 -0.90
N ILE A 318 -16.71 -11.93 -1.69
CA ILE A 318 -16.70 -11.94 -3.15
C ILE A 318 -16.20 -10.57 -3.63
N CYS A 319 -15.18 -10.55 -4.47
CA CYS A 319 -14.74 -9.36 -5.19
C CYS A 319 -15.11 -9.50 -6.67
N ALA A 320 -15.85 -8.53 -7.20
CA ALA A 320 -16.24 -8.47 -8.60
C ALA A 320 -15.64 -7.23 -9.28
N LEU A 321 -15.22 -7.38 -10.54
CA LEU A 321 -14.74 -6.29 -11.40
C LEU A 321 -15.49 -6.31 -12.73
N ASN A 322 -16.02 -5.16 -13.14
CA ASN A 322 -16.60 -4.94 -14.47
C ASN A 322 -15.68 -4.05 -15.31
N THR A 323 -15.00 -4.61 -16.31
CA THR A 323 -14.23 -3.86 -17.32
C THR A 323 -14.96 -3.79 -18.68
N SER A 324 -16.20 -4.26 -18.75
CA SER A 324 -17.03 -4.19 -19.94
C SER A 324 -17.61 -2.78 -20.14
N ALA A 325 -18.24 -2.55 -21.29
CA ALA A 325 -18.90 -1.28 -21.61
C ALA A 325 -20.34 -1.16 -21.07
N ALA A 326 -20.89 -2.20 -20.42
CA ALA A 326 -22.28 -2.24 -19.98
C ALA A 326 -22.41 -2.58 -18.49
N PRO A 327 -23.47 -2.11 -17.80
CA PRO A 327 -23.76 -2.52 -16.44
C PRO A 327 -24.13 -4.01 -16.35
N VAL A 328 -23.50 -4.73 -15.41
CA VAL A 328 -23.70 -6.17 -15.22
C VAL A 328 -24.35 -6.49 -13.87
N PRO A 329 -25.06 -7.63 -13.72
CA PRO A 329 -25.54 -8.07 -12.42
C PRO A 329 -24.40 -8.22 -11.42
N ILE A 330 -24.64 -7.83 -10.17
CA ILE A 330 -23.71 -8.13 -9.06
C ILE A 330 -23.87 -9.61 -8.64
N PRO A 331 -22.82 -10.23 -8.07
CA PRO A 331 -22.94 -11.52 -7.39
C PRO A 331 -23.98 -11.47 -6.25
N PRO A 332 -24.49 -12.62 -5.77
CA PRO A 332 -25.32 -12.65 -4.57
C PRO A 332 -24.49 -12.27 -3.33
N GLY A 333 -25.11 -11.55 -2.39
CA GLY A 333 -24.49 -11.12 -1.13
C GLY A 333 -24.94 -9.72 -0.73
N GLU A 334 -24.64 -9.32 0.49
CA GLU A 334 -24.73 -7.93 0.94
C GLU A 334 -23.59 -7.12 0.32
N LEU A 335 -23.88 -5.94 -0.24
CA LEU A 335 -22.86 -5.05 -0.76
C LEU A 335 -22.11 -4.40 0.42
N LEU A 336 -20.82 -4.75 0.58
CA LEU A 336 -19.96 -4.14 1.60
C LEU A 336 -19.40 -2.80 1.14
N LEU A 337 -18.87 -2.76 -0.09
CA LEU A 337 -18.26 -1.55 -0.66
C LEU A 337 -18.25 -1.62 -2.18
N SER A 338 -18.35 -0.47 -2.84
CA SER A 338 -18.23 -0.34 -4.30
C SER A 338 -17.35 0.85 -4.64
N SER A 339 -16.48 0.70 -5.65
CA SER A 339 -15.54 1.77 -6.02
C SER A 339 -16.26 2.98 -6.61
N ARG A 340 -17.49 2.80 -7.10
CA ARG A 340 -18.45 3.80 -7.58
C ARG A 340 -19.88 3.36 -7.28
N PRO A 341 -20.87 4.29 -7.27
CA PRO A 341 -22.28 3.92 -7.11
C PRO A 341 -22.76 2.90 -8.15
N LEU A 342 -23.65 2.00 -7.73
CA LEU A 342 -24.31 1.04 -8.63
C LEU A 342 -25.30 1.76 -9.57
N GLU A 343 -25.46 1.24 -10.78
CA GLU A 343 -26.42 1.75 -11.77
C GLU A 343 -27.68 0.87 -11.78
N GLY A 344 -28.75 1.32 -11.12
CA GLY A 344 -30.00 0.55 -11.02
C GLY A 344 -29.81 -0.81 -10.34
N GLY A 345 -28.92 -0.90 -9.35
CA GLY A 345 -28.58 -2.14 -8.64
C GLY A 345 -27.58 -3.04 -9.39
N ARG A 346 -26.97 -2.55 -10.47
CA ARG A 346 -25.98 -3.27 -11.28
C ARG A 346 -24.58 -2.67 -11.13
N LEU A 347 -23.56 -3.49 -11.34
CA LEU A 347 -22.16 -3.07 -11.33
C LEU A 347 -21.85 -2.31 -12.62
N ALA A 348 -21.61 -1.01 -12.50
CA ALA A 348 -21.34 -0.12 -13.63
C ALA A 348 -19.98 -0.43 -14.32
N PRO A 349 -19.80 -0.02 -15.59
CA PRO A 349 -18.51 -0.09 -16.27
C PRO A 349 -17.36 0.53 -15.46
N GLY A 350 -16.21 -0.15 -15.42
CA GLY A 350 -15.02 0.28 -14.72
C GLY A 350 -15.15 0.29 -13.20
N THR A 351 -16.08 -0.49 -12.63
CA THR A 351 -16.36 -0.53 -11.19
C THR A 351 -15.98 -1.88 -10.60
N ALA A 352 -15.45 -1.87 -9.38
CA ALA A 352 -15.27 -3.05 -8.56
C ALA A 352 -16.19 -2.98 -7.33
N ALA A 353 -16.60 -4.13 -6.82
CA ALA A 353 -17.43 -4.22 -5.62
C ALA A 353 -17.07 -5.43 -4.77
N TRP A 354 -17.26 -5.28 -3.47
CA TRP A 354 -17.13 -6.32 -2.45
C TRP A 354 -18.49 -6.71 -1.92
N LEU A 355 -18.73 -8.01 -1.83
CA LEU A 355 -19.95 -8.60 -1.29
C LEU A 355 -19.63 -9.69 -0.27
N ALA A 356 -20.54 -9.92 0.68
CA ALA A 356 -20.40 -10.97 1.70
C ALA A 356 -21.76 -11.53 2.16
#